data_AF-A0AAV6IHC3-F1
#
_entry.id   AF-A0AAV6IHC3-F1
#
_cell.length_a   1.000
_cell.length_b   1.000
_cell.length_c   1.000
_cell.angle_alpha   90.00
_cell.angle_beta   90.00
_cell.angle_gamma   90.00
#
_symmetry.space_group_name_H-M   'P 1'
#
loop_
_entity.id
_entity.type
_entity.pdbx_description
1 polymer ?
#
loop_
_entity_poly.entity_id
_entity_poly.type
_entity_poly.pdbx_seq_one_letter_code
_entity_poly.pdbx_strand_id
1 'polypeptide(L)'
;MHQMNSQFLSRFPILSILTLFLFLQFPISLTNPDPDEASYSSCNTTYSCGSIAGVGYPFRGYQEPEFCGYPGFVLNCGSKNFTTLDINNITFRVLEINPSAQTMNIAREDVIEATCPQRLVNTTLDNSLFEYSSGYMNLTFLYGCPAPIMLIPGIDSVTTCNVTGYTGVYIVPGTMGGLGCDVSVTVPVSNLVGTINSAALEGAVEGGFGVKWKMDTSECSGCTGSGGRCGYSPLSYKTTCYCPNQPNVSVPKTSGSDYEQYTSCSQPFQCSNIPNLGYPFWGGNRPAYCGHQNFELDCQSQAPQITISSIPYRVLSIDNPKHTLTVARAEFWNNPCPSPTHLHVNATLDTAHFDYSNDSQDMTIYYGCTVFPGVTLPNLFSCITDGITTASYFVITGAGEMPDFAGCSGSVVVHVNQAVAQGLMSALPSINITEVLDSGFGLRWDADDTICSGCVQSGGVCGSGSGYAFACLCRDQAYPVACDSTPGGSGMCSSNLILTC
;
A
#
# COMPACT_ATOMS: atom_id res chain seq x y z
N MET A 1 -26.97 18.11 101.96
CA MET A 1 -26.62 16.95 102.80
C MET A 1 -26.13 15.85 101.88
N HIS A 2 -25.02 15.20 102.28
CA HIS A 2 -24.35 13.98 101.80
C HIS A 2 -25.15 13.04 100.85
N GLN A 3 -24.56 12.27 99.92
CA GLN A 3 -23.31 11.52 99.97
C GLN A 3 -22.94 10.93 98.59
N MET A 4 -21.69 10.47 98.48
CA MET A 4 -20.97 9.85 97.34
C MET A 4 -21.43 8.42 96.94
N ASN A 5 -20.81 7.93 95.85
CA ASN A 5 -20.60 6.54 95.36
C ASN A 5 -21.65 5.99 94.37
N SER A 6 -21.34 5.18 93.35
CA SER A 6 -20.10 4.67 92.73
C SER A 6 -20.49 3.92 91.44
N GLN A 7 -19.67 4.07 90.39
CA GLN A 7 -19.38 3.18 89.25
C GLN A 7 -20.43 2.17 88.72
N PHE A 8 -20.62 2.15 87.39
CA PHE A 8 -20.45 0.93 86.60
C PHE A 8 -20.05 1.23 85.14
N LEU A 9 -18.99 0.58 84.71
CA LEU A 9 -18.37 0.64 83.39
C LEU A 9 -19.20 -0.12 82.35
N SER A 10 -19.32 0.42 81.14
CA SER A 10 -19.43 -0.40 79.92
C SER A 10 -18.43 0.10 78.89
N ARG A 11 -17.31 -0.61 78.81
CA ARG A 11 -16.24 -0.44 77.82
C ARG A 11 -16.80 -0.75 76.43
N PHE A 12 -16.87 0.27 75.57
CA PHE A 12 -16.92 0.05 74.12
C PHE A 12 -15.49 -0.29 73.63
N PRO A 13 -15.30 -1.28 72.75
CA PRO A 13 -13.98 -1.70 72.34
C PRO A 13 -13.43 -0.70 71.32
N ILE A 14 -12.51 0.17 71.77
CA ILE A 14 -11.69 1.04 70.91
C ILE A 14 -10.71 0.23 70.04
N LEU A 15 -10.68 -1.11 70.20
CA LEU A 15 -9.78 -2.00 69.49
C LEU A 15 -10.22 -2.37 68.05
N SER A 16 -11.47 -2.11 67.66
CA SER A 16 -11.95 -2.42 66.30
C SER A 16 -11.75 -1.30 65.26
N ILE A 17 -11.30 -0.11 65.68
CA ILE A 17 -11.02 1.00 64.75
C ILE A 17 -9.53 1.06 64.39
N LEU A 18 -8.64 0.52 65.24
CA LEU A 18 -7.21 0.44 64.95
C LEU A 18 -6.85 -0.69 63.96
N THR A 19 -7.67 -1.73 63.83
CA THR A 19 -7.45 -2.78 62.83
C THR A 19 -7.91 -2.37 61.43
N LEU A 20 -8.81 -1.40 61.29
CA LEU A 20 -9.23 -0.91 59.96
C LEU A 20 -8.25 0.10 59.35
N PHE A 21 -7.45 0.78 60.17
CA PHE A 21 -6.39 1.70 59.70
C PHE A 21 -5.06 1.01 59.34
N LEU A 22 -4.84 -0.23 59.81
CA LEU A 22 -3.64 -1.02 59.49
C LEU A 22 -3.71 -1.73 58.13
N PHE A 23 -4.89 -1.80 57.50
CA PHE A 23 -5.04 -2.30 56.12
C PHE A 23 -4.94 -1.18 55.05
N LEU A 24 -4.86 0.09 55.45
CA LEU A 24 -4.66 1.23 54.53
C LEU A 24 -3.19 1.62 54.33
N GLN A 25 -2.24 0.86 54.90
CA GLN A 25 -0.80 1.12 54.79
C GLN A 25 -0.02 0.04 54.05
N PHE A 26 -0.70 -0.97 53.48
CA PHE A 26 -0.10 -1.72 52.40
C PHE A 26 -0.34 -0.92 51.11
N PRO A 27 0.69 -0.36 50.46
CA PRO A 27 0.54 -0.02 49.06
C PRO A 27 0.18 -1.34 48.39
N ILE A 28 -1.07 -1.48 47.96
CA ILE A 28 -1.36 -2.42 46.88
C ILE A 28 -0.54 -1.83 45.74
N SER A 29 0.67 -2.36 45.54
CA SER A 29 1.35 -2.25 44.27
C SER A 29 0.44 -2.96 43.26
N LEU A 30 -0.56 -2.24 42.76
CA LEU A 30 -0.99 -2.39 41.40
C LEU A 30 0.21 -1.90 40.58
N THR A 31 1.23 -2.74 40.46
CA THR A 31 2.06 -2.70 39.27
C THR A 31 1.07 -3.01 38.16
N ASN A 32 0.53 -1.96 37.53
CA ASN A 32 0.14 -2.10 36.14
C ASN A 32 1.36 -2.73 35.48
N PRO A 33 1.24 -3.92 34.86
CA PRO A 33 2.34 -4.45 34.08
C PRO A 33 2.77 -3.34 33.12
N ASP A 34 4.08 -3.16 32.99
CA ASP A 34 4.64 -2.22 32.04
C ASP A 34 3.93 -2.43 30.68
N PRO A 35 3.46 -1.39 29.96
CA PRO A 35 2.85 -1.56 28.65
C PRO A 35 3.66 -2.47 27.71
N ASP A 36 4.98 -2.53 27.86
CA ASP A 36 5.86 -3.42 27.11
C ASP A 36 5.84 -4.89 27.62
N GLU A 37 5.62 -5.12 28.91
CA GLU A 37 5.45 -6.46 29.50
C GLU A 37 4.08 -7.06 29.13
N ALA A 38 3.05 -6.23 29.07
CA ALA A 38 1.73 -6.62 28.56
C ALA A 38 1.78 -6.97 27.06
N SER A 39 2.55 -6.23 26.27
CA SER A 39 2.73 -6.49 24.83
C SER A 39 3.54 -7.77 24.57
N TYR A 40 4.62 -7.98 25.34
CA TYR A 40 5.40 -9.22 25.32
C TYR A 40 4.54 -10.44 25.68
N SER A 41 3.75 -10.37 26.74
CA SER A 41 2.90 -11.51 27.15
C SER A 41 1.76 -11.79 26.15
N SER A 42 1.28 -10.76 25.44
CA SER A 42 0.17 -10.88 24.49
C SER A 42 0.55 -11.49 23.14
N CYS A 43 1.76 -11.26 22.63
CA CYS A 43 2.21 -11.81 21.33
C CYS A 43 2.89 -13.19 21.48
N ASN A 44 2.36 -14.04 22.37
CA ASN A 44 2.96 -15.33 22.72
C ASN A 44 2.45 -16.51 21.89
N THR A 45 1.33 -16.33 21.20
CA THR A 45 0.67 -17.42 20.47
C THR A 45 1.11 -17.44 19.01
N THR A 46 1.18 -18.65 18.45
CA THR A 46 1.23 -18.86 17.01
C THR A 46 -0.17 -19.20 16.52
N TYR A 47 -0.50 -18.73 15.32
CA TYR A 47 -1.78 -19.01 14.69
C TYR A 47 -1.85 -20.45 14.19
N SER A 48 -2.96 -21.14 14.49
CA SER A 48 -3.26 -22.48 14.00
C SER A 48 -4.76 -22.65 13.74
N CYS A 49 -5.13 -23.08 12.54
CA CYS A 49 -6.50 -23.37 12.13
C CYS A 49 -6.53 -24.25 10.87
N GLY A 50 -7.30 -25.34 10.90
CA GLY A 50 -7.38 -26.30 9.80
C GLY A 50 -6.02 -26.95 9.50
N SER A 51 -5.58 -26.87 8.23
CA SER A 51 -4.27 -27.36 7.78
C SER A 51 -3.11 -26.41 8.10
N ILE A 52 -3.39 -25.17 8.52
CA ILE A 52 -2.37 -24.17 8.86
C ILE A 52 -2.05 -24.29 10.34
N ALA A 53 -0.79 -24.48 10.70
CA ALA A 53 -0.38 -24.66 12.10
C ALA A 53 0.94 -23.96 12.39
N GLY A 54 1.06 -23.41 13.61
CA GLY A 54 2.30 -22.87 14.13
C GLY A 54 2.84 -21.66 13.39
N VAL A 55 1.99 -20.86 12.74
CA VAL A 55 2.42 -19.69 11.97
C VAL A 55 2.53 -18.48 12.90
N GLY A 56 3.69 -17.84 12.90
CA GLY A 56 3.94 -16.62 13.67
C GLY A 56 4.02 -15.37 12.79
N TYR A 57 4.60 -14.32 13.36
CA TYR A 57 4.89 -13.06 12.67
C TYR A 57 5.54 -13.30 11.29
N PRO A 58 5.08 -12.65 10.20
CA PRO A 58 4.22 -11.46 10.19
C PRO A 58 2.73 -11.71 10.38
N PHE A 59 2.29 -12.96 10.33
CA PHE A 59 0.88 -13.30 10.44
C PHE A 59 0.40 -13.15 11.88
N ARG A 60 -0.86 -12.72 12.01
CA ARG A 60 -1.61 -12.80 13.26
C ARG A 60 -3.01 -13.36 13.00
N GLY A 61 -3.58 -13.97 14.02
CA GLY A 61 -5.01 -14.25 14.04
C GLY A 61 -5.82 -12.96 14.16
N TYR A 62 -7.00 -12.93 13.55
CA TYR A 62 -7.94 -11.80 13.66
C TYR A 62 -8.31 -11.49 15.12
N GLN A 63 -8.37 -12.50 15.98
CA GLN A 63 -8.65 -12.35 17.41
C GLN A 63 -7.43 -11.88 18.24
N GLU A 64 -6.23 -11.92 17.66
CA GLU A 64 -5.01 -11.46 18.33
C GLU A 64 -4.88 -9.93 18.24
N PRO A 65 -4.23 -9.27 19.21
CA PRO A 65 -4.02 -7.82 19.17
C PRO A 65 -3.34 -7.37 17.87
N GLU A 66 -3.73 -6.19 17.38
CA GLU A 66 -3.24 -5.67 16.09
C GLU A 66 -1.72 -5.54 16.05
N PHE A 67 -1.11 -5.15 17.18
CA PHE A 67 0.33 -4.98 17.32
C PHE A 67 1.14 -6.29 17.34
N CYS A 68 0.50 -7.47 17.27
CA CYS A 68 1.19 -8.76 17.22
C CYS A 68 1.44 -9.28 15.80
N GLY A 69 0.95 -8.59 14.77
CA GLY A 69 1.17 -8.97 13.38
C GLY A 69 1.27 -7.73 12.49
N TYR A 70 1.83 -7.91 11.31
CA TYR A 70 1.97 -6.81 10.37
C TYR A 70 0.63 -6.52 9.66
N PRO A 71 0.29 -5.24 9.38
CA PRO A 71 -0.91 -4.90 8.63
C PRO A 71 -1.00 -5.64 7.28
N GLY A 72 -2.16 -6.22 6.97
CA GLY A 72 -2.36 -7.02 5.75
C GLY A 72 -2.01 -8.52 5.88
N PHE A 73 -1.49 -8.97 7.02
CA PHE A 73 -1.22 -10.39 7.30
C PHE A 73 -2.19 -10.96 8.36
N VAL A 74 -3.48 -10.67 8.21
CA VAL A 74 -4.52 -11.04 9.18
C VAL A 74 -5.22 -12.33 8.76
N LEU A 75 -5.05 -13.38 9.55
CA LEU A 75 -5.63 -14.70 9.30
C LEU A 75 -6.93 -14.89 10.08
N ASN A 76 -7.94 -15.40 9.38
CA ASN A 76 -9.27 -15.66 9.91
C ASN A 76 -9.54 -17.17 9.95
N CYS A 77 -9.95 -17.66 11.11
CA CYS A 77 -10.47 -19.01 11.31
C CYS A 77 -11.99 -18.92 11.48
N GLY A 78 -12.73 -19.04 10.37
CA GLY A 78 -14.19 -19.05 10.40
C GLY A 78 -14.76 -20.36 10.96
N SER A 79 -16.09 -20.50 10.93
CA SER A 79 -16.78 -21.74 11.36
C SER A 79 -16.51 -22.96 10.49
N LYS A 80 -15.88 -22.77 9.32
CA LYS A 80 -15.64 -23.81 8.31
C LYS A 80 -14.32 -24.57 8.48
N ASN A 81 -13.56 -24.30 9.57
CA ASN A 81 -12.31 -25.00 9.94
C ASN A 81 -11.19 -24.94 8.87
N PHE A 82 -11.09 -23.82 8.15
CA PHE A 82 -9.95 -23.49 7.30
C PHE A 82 -9.57 -22.03 7.47
N THR A 83 -8.34 -21.71 7.09
CA THR A 83 -7.78 -20.36 7.22
C THR A 83 -8.12 -19.52 6.00
N THR A 84 -8.52 -18.27 6.24
CA THR A 84 -8.76 -17.27 5.20
C THR A 84 -7.96 -15.99 5.44
N LEU A 85 -7.68 -15.27 4.36
CA LEU A 85 -6.96 -14.00 4.33
C LEU A 85 -7.66 -13.08 3.32
N ASP A 86 -7.86 -11.82 3.68
CA ASP A 86 -8.40 -10.81 2.76
C ASP A 86 -7.27 -9.99 2.14
N ILE A 87 -7.24 -9.89 0.81
CA ILE A 87 -6.28 -9.05 0.07
C ILE A 87 -7.08 -8.22 -0.95
N ASN A 88 -6.91 -6.89 -0.95
CA ASN A 88 -7.67 -5.96 -1.80
C ASN A 88 -9.19 -6.23 -1.78
N ASN A 89 -9.75 -6.46 -0.59
CA ASN A 89 -11.16 -6.78 -0.39
C ASN A 89 -11.61 -8.10 -1.02
N ILE A 90 -10.72 -9.00 -1.46
CA ILE A 90 -11.05 -10.36 -1.94
C ILE A 90 -10.62 -11.36 -0.86
N THR A 91 -11.52 -12.27 -0.51
CA THR A 91 -11.24 -13.34 0.45
C THR A 91 -10.61 -14.52 -0.25
N PHE A 92 -9.47 -14.95 0.28
CA PHE A 92 -8.73 -16.12 -0.17
C PHE A 92 -8.69 -17.18 0.92
N ARG A 93 -8.83 -18.45 0.54
CA ARG A 93 -8.43 -19.58 1.36
C ARG A 93 -6.93 -19.70 1.33
N VAL A 94 -6.33 -19.82 2.52
CA VAL A 94 -4.89 -20.11 2.64
C VAL A 94 -4.70 -21.62 2.70
N LEU A 95 -4.06 -22.17 1.67
CA LEU A 95 -3.85 -23.60 1.50
C LEU A 95 -2.57 -24.07 2.22
N GLU A 96 -1.51 -23.28 2.09
CA GLU A 96 -0.20 -23.56 2.67
C GLU A 96 0.54 -22.25 3.00
N ILE A 97 1.33 -22.24 4.07
CA ILE A 97 2.26 -21.16 4.42
C ILE A 97 3.65 -21.78 4.62
N ASN A 98 4.66 -21.24 3.94
CA ASN A 98 6.06 -21.55 4.10
C ASN A 98 6.84 -20.31 4.58
N PRO A 99 7.03 -20.16 5.90
CA PRO A 99 7.70 -18.99 6.47
C PRO A 99 9.14 -18.81 5.99
N SER A 100 9.88 -19.91 5.79
CA SER A 100 11.29 -19.88 5.39
C SER A 100 11.50 -19.41 3.95
N ALA A 101 10.58 -19.76 3.05
CA ALA A 101 10.60 -19.29 1.66
C ALA A 101 9.89 -17.94 1.48
N GLN A 102 9.22 -17.46 2.52
CA GLN A 102 8.30 -16.32 2.49
C GLN A 102 7.18 -16.47 1.46
N THR A 103 6.67 -17.70 1.29
CA THR A 103 5.63 -18.01 0.30
C THR A 103 4.40 -18.63 0.95
N MET A 104 3.23 -18.34 0.39
CA MET A 104 1.97 -19.01 0.71
C MET A 104 1.24 -19.39 -0.57
N ASN A 105 0.47 -20.46 -0.51
CA ASN A 105 -0.42 -20.85 -1.60
C ASN A 105 -1.86 -20.47 -1.23
N ILE A 106 -2.53 -19.71 -2.09
CA ILE A 106 -3.86 -19.16 -1.82
C ILE A 106 -4.83 -19.46 -2.96
N ALA A 107 -6.09 -19.73 -2.64
CA ALA A 107 -7.15 -19.91 -3.62
C ALA A 107 -8.28 -18.94 -3.32
N ARG A 108 -8.86 -18.33 -4.35
CA ARG A 108 -9.95 -17.38 -4.16
C ARG A 108 -11.22 -18.10 -3.67
N GLU A 109 -11.79 -17.65 -2.56
CA GLU A 109 -12.78 -18.43 -1.81
C GLU A 109 -14.12 -18.62 -2.56
N ASP A 110 -14.63 -17.63 -3.26
CA ASP A 110 -15.86 -17.81 -4.05
C ASP A 110 -15.65 -18.74 -5.25
N VAL A 111 -14.42 -18.76 -5.79
CA VAL A 111 -14.05 -19.59 -6.94
C VAL A 111 -13.84 -21.04 -6.51
N ILE A 112 -13.21 -21.30 -5.35
CA ILE A 112 -13.04 -22.67 -4.85
C ILE A 112 -14.38 -23.33 -4.50
N GLU A 113 -15.37 -22.55 -4.06
CA GLU A 113 -16.70 -23.09 -3.72
C GLU A 113 -17.59 -23.33 -4.94
N ALA A 114 -17.48 -22.50 -5.98
CA ALA A 114 -18.38 -22.54 -7.14
C ALA A 114 -17.71 -22.90 -8.48
N THR A 115 -16.40 -23.15 -8.49
CA THR A 115 -15.54 -23.36 -9.67
C THR A 115 -15.49 -22.16 -10.63
N CYS A 116 -16.06 -21.02 -10.25
CA CYS A 116 -15.99 -19.74 -10.96
C CYS A 116 -16.30 -18.56 -10.03
N PRO A 117 -15.86 -17.35 -10.42
CA PRO A 117 -16.18 -16.12 -9.70
C PRO A 117 -17.68 -15.92 -9.50
N GLN A 118 -18.08 -15.75 -8.24
CA GLN A 118 -19.41 -15.26 -7.88
C GLN A 118 -19.38 -13.73 -7.72
N ARG A 119 -18.25 -13.21 -7.23
CA ARG A 119 -17.96 -11.79 -7.26
C ARG A 119 -17.29 -11.42 -8.57
N LEU A 120 -17.92 -10.56 -9.35
CA LEU A 120 -17.48 -10.19 -10.68
C LEU A 120 -16.41 -9.08 -10.67
N VAL A 121 -15.33 -9.31 -9.93
CA VAL A 121 -14.17 -8.42 -9.85
C VAL A 121 -12.90 -9.21 -10.14
N ASN A 122 -11.96 -8.59 -10.86
CA ASN A 122 -10.67 -9.22 -11.14
C ASN A 122 -9.91 -9.53 -9.85
N THR A 123 -9.22 -10.65 -9.83
CA THR A 123 -8.35 -11.00 -8.72
C THR A 123 -7.08 -10.16 -8.79
N THR A 124 -6.84 -9.37 -7.75
CA THR A 124 -5.66 -8.50 -7.60
C THR A 124 -5.00 -8.76 -6.25
N LEU A 125 -3.68 -8.64 -6.19
CA LEU A 125 -2.94 -8.66 -4.93
C LEU A 125 -2.65 -7.24 -4.47
N ASP A 126 -2.36 -7.09 -3.17
CA ASP A 126 -1.66 -5.92 -2.67
C ASP A 126 -0.18 -6.08 -3.05
N ASN A 127 0.21 -5.44 -4.15
CA ASN A 127 1.57 -5.54 -4.70
C ASN A 127 2.65 -4.95 -3.77
N SER A 128 2.28 -4.20 -2.74
CA SER A 128 3.20 -3.70 -1.71
C SER A 128 3.63 -4.82 -0.76
N LEU A 129 2.71 -5.75 -0.45
CA LEU A 129 2.93 -6.85 0.49
C LEU A 129 3.20 -8.17 -0.20
N PHE A 130 2.75 -8.36 -1.44
CA PHE A 130 2.78 -9.65 -2.14
C PHE A 130 3.28 -9.53 -3.59
N GLU A 131 3.84 -10.63 -4.09
CA GLU A 131 4.10 -10.87 -5.51
C GLU A 131 3.68 -12.29 -5.89
N TYR A 132 3.32 -12.50 -7.15
CA TYR A 132 3.02 -13.84 -7.64
C TYR A 132 4.29 -14.70 -7.67
N SER A 133 4.19 -15.93 -7.15
CA SER A 133 5.25 -16.94 -7.32
C SER A 133 5.21 -17.50 -8.74
N SER A 134 6.28 -18.13 -9.20
CA SER A 134 6.27 -18.83 -10.49
C SER A 134 5.31 -20.03 -10.47
N GLY A 135 4.80 -20.43 -11.64
CA GLY A 135 3.94 -21.62 -11.77
C GLY A 135 2.44 -21.36 -11.59
N TYR A 136 2.00 -20.10 -11.66
CA TYR A 136 0.59 -19.75 -11.84
C TYR A 136 0.28 -19.47 -13.31
N MET A 137 -0.99 -19.53 -13.65
CA MET A 137 -1.52 -18.94 -14.88
C MET A 137 -2.82 -18.20 -14.58
N ASN A 138 -3.18 -17.27 -15.45
CA ASN A 138 -4.47 -16.59 -15.37
C ASN A 138 -5.52 -17.40 -16.13
N LEU A 139 -6.73 -17.47 -15.58
CA LEU A 139 -7.94 -17.88 -16.28
C LEU A 139 -8.89 -16.70 -16.35
N THR A 140 -9.41 -16.42 -17.54
CA THR A 140 -10.43 -15.38 -17.75
C THR A 140 -11.79 -16.04 -17.89
N PHE A 141 -12.70 -15.72 -16.98
CA PHE A 141 -14.11 -16.14 -16.99
C PHE A 141 -14.95 -15.05 -17.66
N LEU A 142 -15.79 -15.45 -18.60
CA LEU A 142 -16.60 -14.56 -19.44
C LEU A 142 -18.09 -14.85 -19.22
N TYR A 143 -18.87 -13.80 -18.98
CA TYR A 143 -20.29 -13.86 -18.64
C TYR A 143 -21.11 -12.98 -19.59
N GLY A 144 -22.32 -13.43 -19.96
CA GLY A 144 -23.21 -12.61 -20.80
C GLY A 144 -22.76 -12.52 -22.25
N CYS A 145 -22.29 -13.63 -22.78
CA CYS A 145 -21.60 -13.72 -24.06
C CYS A 145 -22.56 -13.87 -25.26
N PRO A 146 -22.41 -13.12 -26.37
CA PRO A 146 -23.21 -13.30 -27.58
C PRO A 146 -23.03 -14.67 -28.26
N ALA A 147 -24.03 -15.13 -29.01
CA ALA A 147 -24.13 -16.53 -29.43
C ALA A 147 -23.04 -17.13 -30.37
N PRO A 148 -22.10 -16.41 -31.03
CA PRO A 148 -21.06 -17.10 -31.81
C PRO A 148 -19.70 -17.26 -31.12
N ILE A 149 -19.51 -16.88 -29.83
CA ILE A 149 -18.15 -16.94 -29.23
C ILE A 149 -17.62 -18.37 -29.06
N MET A 150 -18.50 -19.37 -29.02
CA MET A 150 -18.10 -20.79 -29.00
C MET A 150 -17.35 -21.23 -30.27
N LEU A 151 -17.30 -20.40 -31.31
CA LEU A 151 -16.55 -20.66 -32.53
C LEU A 151 -15.08 -20.23 -32.43
N ILE A 152 -14.70 -19.53 -31.36
CA ILE A 152 -13.31 -19.13 -31.13
C ILE A 152 -12.53 -20.33 -30.57
N PRO A 153 -11.45 -20.77 -31.24
CA PRO A 153 -10.60 -21.85 -30.71
C PRO A 153 -10.00 -21.48 -29.36
N GLY A 154 -10.13 -22.37 -28.37
CA GLY A 154 -9.57 -22.17 -27.01
C GLY A 154 -10.55 -21.61 -25.99
N ILE A 155 -11.83 -21.45 -26.33
CA ILE A 155 -12.90 -21.09 -25.39
C ILE A 155 -13.69 -22.34 -24.99
N ASP A 156 -13.70 -22.64 -23.70
CA ASP A 156 -14.46 -23.77 -23.14
C ASP A 156 -15.66 -23.27 -22.32
N SER A 157 -16.73 -24.06 -22.26
CA SER A 157 -17.92 -23.73 -21.45
C SER A 157 -17.85 -24.35 -20.06
N VAL A 158 -18.07 -23.55 -19.02
CA VAL A 158 -18.17 -24.00 -17.63
C VAL A 158 -19.64 -24.19 -17.28
N THR A 159 -20.11 -25.44 -17.34
CA THR A 159 -21.52 -25.80 -17.13
C THR A 159 -21.92 -25.91 -15.67
N THR A 160 -20.96 -26.00 -14.75
CA THR A 160 -21.17 -26.07 -13.30
C THR A 160 -21.43 -24.72 -12.65
N CYS A 161 -21.21 -23.63 -13.40
CA CYS A 161 -21.29 -22.27 -12.90
C CYS A 161 -22.69 -21.69 -13.02
N ASN A 162 -23.31 -21.39 -11.86
CA ASN A 162 -24.60 -20.75 -11.79
C ASN A 162 -24.49 -19.38 -11.11
N VAL A 163 -24.35 -18.33 -11.91
CA VAL A 163 -24.33 -16.94 -11.42
C VAL A 163 -25.64 -16.26 -11.77
N THR A 164 -26.27 -15.63 -10.78
CA THR A 164 -27.54 -14.93 -10.96
C THR A 164 -27.43 -13.85 -12.03
N GLY A 165 -28.23 -13.96 -13.09
CA GLY A 165 -28.27 -12.98 -14.19
C GLY A 165 -27.53 -13.40 -15.46
N TYR A 166 -26.80 -14.52 -15.46
CA TYR A 166 -26.04 -14.98 -16.63
C TYR A 166 -26.35 -16.44 -16.99
N THR A 167 -26.57 -16.71 -18.28
CA THR A 167 -26.78 -18.07 -18.80
C THR A 167 -25.53 -18.55 -19.53
N GLY A 168 -24.74 -19.39 -18.88
CA GLY A 168 -23.49 -19.92 -19.41
C GLY A 168 -22.29 -19.03 -19.09
N VAL A 169 -21.20 -19.67 -18.66
CA VAL A 169 -19.90 -19.04 -18.37
C VAL A 169 -18.87 -19.68 -19.29
N TYR A 170 -18.04 -18.86 -19.91
CA TYR A 170 -16.96 -19.32 -20.76
C TYR A 170 -15.61 -19.06 -20.10
N ILE A 171 -14.63 -19.90 -20.39
CA ILE A 171 -13.30 -19.79 -19.83
C ILE A 171 -12.24 -19.77 -20.92
N VAL A 172 -11.24 -18.92 -20.73
CA VAL A 172 -10.11 -18.80 -21.63
C VAL A 172 -8.80 -18.74 -20.84
N PRO A 173 -7.76 -19.48 -21.24
CA PRO A 173 -6.42 -19.34 -20.71
C PRO A 173 -5.84 -17.94 -20.92
N GLY A 174 -5.15 -17.42 -19.91
CA GLY A 174 -4.47 -16.13 -19.94
C GLY A 174 -5.35 -14.96 -19.54
N THR A 175 -4.77 -13.77 -19.63
CA THR A 175 -5.49 -12.50 -19.43
C THR A 175 -6.04 -12.05 -20.78
N MET A 176 -7.35 -12.16 -20.97
CA MET A 176 -8.03 -11.72 -22.19
C MET A 176 -9.07 -10.64 -21.88
N GLY A 177 -9.32 -9.76 -22.86
CA GLY A 177 -10.41 -8.79 -22.78
C GLY A 177 -11.79 -9.45 -22.81
N GLY A 178 -12.85 -8.66 -22.65
CA GLY A 178 -14.24 -9.15 -22.53
C GLY A 178 -14.78 -9.93 -23.73
N LEU A 179 -14.13 -9.91 -24.90
CA LEU A 179 -14.57 -10.60 -26.13
C LEU A 179 -16.05 -10.32 -26.51
N GLY A 180 -16.55 -9.13 -26.18
CA GLY A 180 -17.95 -8.74 -26.41
C GLY A 180 -18.96 -9.38 -25.45
N CYS A 181 -18.49 -10.03 -24.39
CA CYS A 181 -19.31 -10.46 -23.26
C CYS A 181 -19.54 -9.31 -22.28
N ASP A 182 -20.65 -9.35 -21.55
CA ASP A 182 -21.03 -8.31 -20.58
C ASP A 182 -19.98 -8.10 -19.48
N VAL A 183 -19.32 -9.18 -19.03
CA VAL A 183 -18.35 -9.15 -17.93
C VAL A 183 -17.21 -10.13 -18.18
N SER A 184 -15.98 -9.72 -17.87
CA SER A 184 -14.81 -10.60 -17.74
C SER A 184 -14.19 -10.54 -16.35
N VAL A 185 -13.77 -11.69 -15.84
CA VAL A 185 -13.10 -11.82 -14.55
C VAL A 185 -11.85 -12.67 -14.68
N THR A 186 -10.69 -12.10 -14.39
CA THR A 186 -9.42 -12.83 -14.38
C THR A 186 -9.10 -13.36 -12.98
N VAL A 187 -8.78 -14.65 -12.90
CA VAL A 187 -8.40 -15.36 -11.67
C VAL A 187 -7.09 -16.13 -11.89
N PRO A 188 -6.05 -15.83 -11.12
CA PRO A 188 -4.85 -16.65 -11.02
C PRO A 188 -5.18 -18.03 -10.42
N VAL A 189 -4.64 -19.08 -11.04
CA VAL A 189 -4.79 -20.49 -10.60
C VAL A 189 -3.48 -21.24 -10.83
N SER A 190 -3.45 -22.49 -10.38
CA SER A 190 -2.31 -23.39 -10.59
C SER A 190 -2.16 -23.65 -12.08
N ASN A 191 -0.91 -23.71 -12.57
CA ASN A 191 -0.66 -23.90 -13.99
C ASN A 191 -1.30 -25.19 -14.52
N LEU A 192 -2.07 -25.06 -15.61
CA LEU A 192 -2.74 -26.16 -16.29
C LEU A 192 -1.84 -26.70 -17.41
N VAL A 193 -1.67 -28.02 -17.46
CA VAL A 193 -0.94 -28.70 -18.53
C VAL A 193 -1.94 -29.51 -19.36
N GLY A 194 -2.18 -29.09 -20.61
CA GLY A 194 -3.07 -29.77 -21.54
C GLY A 194 -4.42 -29.08 -21.74
N THR A 195 -5.43 -29.82 -22.20
CA THR A 195 -6.79 -29.31 -22.48
C THR A 195 -7.56 -29.05 -21.19
N ILE A 196 -8.28 -27.93 -21.13
CA ILE A 196 -9.17 -27.61 -20.01
C ILE A 196 -10.39 -28.53 -20.07
N ASN A 197 -10.57 -29.35 -19.04
CA ASN A 197 -11.79 -30.10 -18.79
C ASN A 197 -12.25 -29.83 -17.35
N SER A 198 -13.44 -30.30 -16.97
CA SER A 198 -14.02 -30.01 -15.67
C SER A 198 -13.12 -30.41 -14.50
N ALA A 199 -12.47 -31.58 -14.57
CA ALA A 199 -11.58 -32.07 -13.50
C ALA A 199 -10.26 -31.28 -13.44
N ALA A 200 -9.71 -30.89 -14.59
CA ALA A 200 -8.51 -30.07 -14.65
C ALA A 200 -8.77 -28.66 -14.10
N LEU A 201 -9.92 -28.07 -14.46
CA LEU A 201 -10.35 -26.76 -13.95
C LEU A 201 -10.56 -26.78 -12.44
N GLU A 202 -11.30 -27.77 -11.94
CA GLU A 202 -11.53 -27.96 -10.50
C GLU A 202 -10.19 -28.10 -9.76
N GLY A 203 -9.30 -28.97 -10.23
CA GLY A 203 -7.97 -29.15 -9.63
C GLY A 203 -7.10 -27.89 -9.67
N ALA A 204 -7.17 -27.07 -10.73
CA ALA A 204 -6.41 -25.82 -10.80
C ALA A 204 -6.95 -24.73 -9.87
N VAL A 205 -8.28 -24.65 -9.75
CA VAL A 205 -8.96 -23.74 -8.83
C VAL A 205 -8.69 -24.13 -7.37
N GLU A 206 -8.83 -25.41 -7.04
CA GLU A 206 -8.54 -25.94 -5.70
C GLU A 206 -7.06 -25.85 -5.36
N GLY A 207 -6.18 -26.01 -6.36
CA GLY A 207 -4.74 -25.86 -6.21
C GLY A 207 -4.31 -24.42 -5.92
N GLY A 208 -5.15 -23.42 -6.20
CA GLY A 208 -4.85 -22.01 -5.94
C GLY A 208 -3.61 -21.54 -6.71
N PHE A 209 -2.96 -20.49 -6.22
CA PHE A 209 -1.72 -19.97 -6.79
C PHE A 209 -0.77 -19.51 -5.69
N GLY A 210 0.53 -19.68 -5.95
CA GLY A 210 1.58 -19.27 -5.03
C GLY A 210 1.77 -17.76 -5.04
N VAL A 211 1.92 -17.19 -3.86
CA VAL A 211 2.32 -15.80 -3.65
C VAL A 211 3.49 -15.74 -2.69
N LYS A 212 4.41 -14.84 -2.94
CA LYS A 212 5.52 -14.53 -2.06
C LYS A 212 5.24 -13.20 -1.39
N TRP A 213 5.46 -13.10 -0.08
CA TRP A 213 5.29 -11.84 0.63
C TRP A 213 6.61 -11.08 0.74
N LYS A 214 6.51 -9.75 0.70
CA LYS A 214 7.61 -8.80 0.66
C LYS A 214 7.76 -8.16 2.03
N MET A 215 8.41 -8.86 2.95
CA MET A 215 8.74 -8.29 4.26
C MET A 215 10.10 -8.76 4.70
N ASP A 216 10.91 -7.85 5.25
CA ASP A 216 12.11 -8.24 5.96
C ASP A 216 11.76 -8.81 7.34
N THR A 217 11.88 -10.13 7.48
CA THR A 217 11.68 -10.83 8.76
C THR A 217 13.00 -11.08 9.51
N SER A 218 14.14 -10.58 9.00
CA SER A 218 15.45 -10.75 9.64
C SER A 218 15.51 -10.06 11.01
N GLU A 219 14.90 -8.88 11.12
CA GLU A 219 14.68 -8.16 12.38
C GLU A 219 13.94 -9.00 13.42
N CYS A 220 12.94 -9.77 12.99
CA CYS A 220 12.18 -10.65 13.86
C CYS A 220 13.00 -11.88 14.30
N SER A 221 13.89 -12.39 13.43
CA SER A 221 14.76 -13.51 13.80
C SER A 221 15.76 -13.15 14.91
N GLY A 222 16.31 -11.93 14.91
CA GLY A 222 17.17 -11.42 16.00
C GLY A 222 16.40 -11.25 17.31
N CYS A 223 15.18 -10.71 17.22
CA CYS A 223 14.28 -10.54 18.36
C CYS A 223 13.89 -11.87 19.02
N THR A 224 13.47 -12.86 18.23
CA THR A 224 13.08 -14.17 18.77
C THR A 224 14.29 -14.95 19.30
N GLY A 225 15.44 -14.85 18.64
CA GLY A 225 16.70 -15.48 19.07
C GLY A 225 17.23 -14.95 20.42
N SER A 226 16.83 -13.74 20.79
CA SER A 226 17.16 -13.10 22.07
C SER A 226 16.12 -13.31 23.18
N GLY A 227 15.06 -14.09 22.91
CA GLY A 227 13.97 -14.33 23.86
C GLY A 227 12.89 -13.24 23.87
N GLY A 228 12.95 -12.31 22.91
CA GLY A 228 11.90 -11.34 22.61
C GLY A 228 10.80 -11.90 21.72
N ARG A 229 9.79 -11.07 21.44
CA ARG A 229 8.65 -11.39 20.57
C ARG A 229 8.42 -10.29 19.56
N CYS A 230 8.25 -10.70 18.31
CA CYS A 230 8.01 -9.77 17.23
C CYS A 230 6.58 -9.23 17.29
N GLY A 231 6.45 -7.98 16.93
CA GLY A 231 5.17 -7.38 16.63
C GLY A 231 5.34 -6.22 15.67
N TYR A 232 4.28 -5.44 15.57
CA TYR A 232 4.22 -4.27 14.73
C TYR A 232 3.99 -3.03 15.59
N SER A 233 4.84 -2.03 15.42
CA SER A 233 4.66 -0.74 16.07
C SER A 233 3.85 0.19 15.17
N PRO A 234 2.63 0.60 15.56
CA PRO A 234 1.86 1.58 14.80
C PRO A 234 2.49 2.98 14.81
N LEU A 235 3.51 3.20 15.65
CA LEU A 235 4.25 4.47 15.73
C LEU A 235 5.41 4.53 14.72
N SER A 236 6.07 3.41 14.44
CA SER A 236 7.22 3.35 13.52
C SER A 236 6.90 2.66 12.20
N TYR A 237 5.68 2.13 12.03
CA TYR A 237 5.22 1.33 10.89
C TYR A 237 6.15 0.16 10.52
N LYS A 238 6.88 -0.35 11.52
CA LYS A 238 7.91 -1.38 11.36
C LYS A 238 7.74 -2.52 12.34
N THR A 239 8.42 -3.63 12.03
CA THR A 239 8.63 -4.73 12.98
C THR A 239 9.29 -4.18 14.24
N THR A 240 8.79 -4.58 15.39
CA THR A 240 9.35 -4.23 16.71
C THR A 240 9.58 -5.49 17.53
N CYS A 241 10.51 -5.43 18.49
CA CYS A 241 10.76 -6.50 19.45
C CYS A 241 10.24 -6.12 20.84
N TYR A 242 9.28 -6.89 21.33
CA TYR A 242 8.86 -6.84 22.72
C TYR A 242 9.80 -7.71 23.56
N CYS A 243 10.37 -7.16 24.62
CA CYS A 243 11.33 -7.84 25.50
C CYS A 243 10.77 -8.01 26.92
N PRO A 244 11.12 -9.09 27.63
CA PRO A 244 10.78 -9.21 29.04
C PRO A 244 11.63 -8.24 29.88
N ASN A 245 10.99 -7.41 30.72
CA ASN A 245 11.62 -6.48 31.68
C ASN A 245 12.59 -5.44 31.07
N GLN A 246 12.09 -4.48 30.28
CA GLN A 246 12.93 -3.36 29.82
C GLN A 246 13.32 -2.42 30.99
N PRO A 247 14.62 -2.08 31.18
CA PRO A 247 15.01 -1.00 32.08
C PRO A 247 14.82 0.37 31.40
N ASN A 248 14.15 1.29 32.09
CA ASN A 248 14.00 2.70 31.70
C ASN A 248 15.36 3.34 31.38
N VAL A 249 15.71 3.48 30.09
CA VAL A 249 16.90 4.23 29.67
C VAL A 249 16.51 5.70 29.50
N SER A 250 16.85 6.52 30.49
CA SER A 250 16.86 7.98 30.36
C SER A 250 17.95 8.42 29.38
N VAL A 251 17.58 9.09 28.29
CA VAL A 251 18.52 9.71 27.34
C VAL A 251 18.84 11.16 27.79
N PRO A 252 20.10 11.62 27.77
CA PRO A 252 20.45 13.01 28.04
C PRO A 252 20.08 13.95 26.87
N LYS A 253 19.66 15.17 27.18
CA LYS A 253 19.29 16.22 26.21
C LYS A 253 20.51 16.96 25.64
N THR A 254 20.38 17.31 24.35
CA THR A 254 21.09 18.32 23.51
C THR A 254 22.48 17.99 22.96
N SER A 255 22.53 17.64 21.67
CA SER A 255 23.68 17.81 20.76
C SER A 255 23.38 18.95 19.77
N GLY A 256 24.39 19.76 19.43
CA GLY A 256 24.25 20.91 18.52
C GLY A 256 23.79 20.58 17.10
N SER A 257 23.80 19.30 16.70
CA SER A 257 23.32 18.79 15.41
C SER A 257 21.81 18.99 15.20
N ASP A 258 21.02 18.85 16.25
CA ASP A 258 19.57 18.73 16.08
C ASP A 258 18.91 20.10 15.91
N TYR A 259 19.50 21.12 16.55
CA TYR A 259 19.15 22.52 16.33
C TYR A 259 19.46 22.98 14.88
N GLU A 260 20.54 22.48 14.28
CA GLU A 260 20.87 22.77 12.87
C GLU A 260 19.86 22.13 11.92
N GLN A 261 19.44 20.88 12.17
CA GLN A 261 18.42 20.20 11.37
C GLN A 261 17.06 20.89 11.43
N TYR A 262 16.60 21.27 12.63
CA TYR A 262 15.40 22.09 12.80
C TYR A 262 15.49 23.38 11.97
N THR A 263 16.60 24.09 12.08
CA THR A 263 16.76 25.40 11.43
C THR A 263 16.81 25.26 9.91
N SER A 264 17.54 24.27 9.37
CA SER A 264 17.67 24.05 7.93
C SER A 264 16.35 23.61 7.29
N CYS A 265 15.56 22.76 7.95
CA CYS A 265 14.30 22.27 7.42
C CYS A 265 13.12 23.24 7.62
N SER A 266 13.24 24.19 8.57
CA SER A 266 12.21 25.21 8.84
C SER A 266 12.00 26.22 7.73
N GLN A 267 13.03 26.44 6.90
CA GLN A 267 12.95 27.42 5.83
C GLN A 267 12.37 26.78 4.58
N PRO A 268 11.40 27.41 3.89
CA PRO A 268 10.99 26.94 2.58
C PRO A 268 12.16 27.05 1.59
N PHE A 269 12.15 26.23 0.55
CA PHE A 269 13.14 26.26 -0.52
C PHE A 269 12.49 26.48 -1.87
N GLN A 270 13.31 26.86 -2.85
CA GLN A 270 12.90 26.96 -4.25
C GLN A 270 13.62 25.86 -5.04
N CYS A 271 12.89 25.17 -5.90
CA CYS A 271 13.43 24.21 -6.85
C CYS A 271 13.04 24.66 -8.27
N SER A 272 14.03 24.99 -9.09
CA SER A 272 13.84 25.55 -10.43
C SER A 272 12.87 26.75 -10.42
N ASN A 273 11.72 26.63 -11.11
CA ASN A 273 10.68 27.64 -11.21
C ASN A 273 9.59 27.55 -10.12
N ILE A 274 9.66 26.59 -9.19
CA ILE A 274 8.66 26.39 -8.13
C ILE A 274 9.19 26.91 -6.78
N PRO A 275 8.64 28.03 -6.26
CA PRO A 275 9.05 28.59 -4.97
C PRO A 275 8.28 27.98 -3.80
N ASN A 276 8.70 28.31 -2.57
CA ASN A 276 7.98 28.03 -1.33
C ASN A 276 7.70 26.53 -1.06
N LEU A 277 8.61 25.67 -1.48
CA LEU A 277 8.52 24.23 -1.22
C LEU A 277 8.94 23.93 0.23
N GLY A 278 8.36 22.87 0.78
CA GLY A 278 8.69 22.33 2.09
C GLY A 278 8.56 20.81 2.09
N TYR A 279 8.54 20.22 3.28
CA TYR A 279 8.23 18.81 3.44
C TYR A 279 6.89 18.47 2.73
N PRO A 280 6.80 17.36 1.97
CA PRO A 280 7.77 16.25 1.91
C PRO A 280 8.94 16.42 0.92
N PHE A 281 8.96 17.50 0.14
CA PHE A 281 9.95 17.68 -0.91
C PHE A 281 11.33 18.08 -0.37
N TRP A 282 12.36 17.54 -1.00
CA TRP A 282 13.77 17.90 -0.78
C TRP A 282 14.54 17.82 -2.09
N GLY A 283 15.83 18.19 -2.09
CA GLY A 283 16.69 18.18 -3.27
C GLY A 283 17.33 19.54 -3.55
N GLY A 284 18.24 19.55 -4.52
CA GLY A 284 19.09 20.70 -4.79
C GLY A 284 19.93 21.09 -3.57
N ASN A 285 19.66 22.27 -2.99
CA ASN A 285 20.33 22.75 -1.78
C ASN A 285 19.64 22.33 -0.48
N ARG A 286 18.46 21.70 -0.54
CA ARG A 286 17.73 21.24 0.65
C ARG A 286 18.18 19.82 1.01
N PRO A 287 18.70 19.59 2.23
CA PRO A 287 19.18 18.28 2.65
C PRO A 287 18.09 17.20 2.64
N ALA A 288 18.51 15.95 2.42
CA ALA A 288 17.61 14.80 2.35
C ALA A 288 16.81 14.55 3.63
N TYR A 289 17.39 14.85 4.80
CA TYR A 289 16.69 14.74 6.09
C TYR A 289 15.56 15.77 6.27
N CYS A 290 15.37 16.72 5.34
CA CYS A 290 14.27 17.70 5.38
C CYS A 290 13.04 17.28 4.58
N GLY A 291 13.03 16.08 4.02
CA GLY A 291 11.94 15.57 3.19
C GLY A 291 11.83 14.05 3.26
N HIS A 292 10.86 13.51 2.54
CA HIS A 292 10.60 12.07 2.44
C HIS A 292 11.38 11.45 1.29
N GLN A 293 11.88 10.21 1.44
CA GLN A 293 12.79 9.58 0.46
C GLN A 293 12.23 9.53 -0.97
N ASN A 294 10.92 9.35 -1.12
CA ASN A 294 10.25 9.24 -2.43
C ASN A 294 9.86 10.60 -3.05
N PHE A 295 10.26 11.72 -2.43
CA PHE A 295 9.90 13.08 -2.82
C PHE A 295 11.14 13.95 -3.15
N GLU A 296 12.24 13.30 -3.54
CA GLU A 296 13.40 14.02 -4.08
C GLU A 296 13.05 14.74 -5.39
N LEU A 297 13.38 16.02 -5.46
CA LEU A 297 13.26 16.84 -6.65
C LEU A 297 14.65 17.13 -7.24
N ASP A 298 14.85 16.78 -8.50
CA ASP A 298 15.97 17.27 -9.28
C ASP A 298 15.65 18.68 -9.81
N CYS A 299 16.41 19.67 -9.31
CA CYS A 299 16.25 21.09 -9.61
C CYS A 299 17.19 21.60 -10.71
N GLN A 300 17.96 20.73 -11.40
CA GLN A 300 18.98 21.18 -12.35
C GLN A 300 18.39 21.74 -13.66
N SER A 301 17.15 21.37 -13.98
CA SER A 301 16.47 21.76 -15.22
C SER A 301 15.56 22.99 -15.04
N GLN A 302 14.96 23.49 -16.13
CA GLN A 302 14.02 24.61 -16.09
C GLN A 302 12.74 24.34 -15.27
N ALA A 303 12.37 23.07 -15.07
CA ALA A 303 11.37 22.69 -14.08
C ALA A 303 11.87 21.49 -13.27
N PRO A 304 11.37 21.30 -12.04
CA PRO A 304 11.78 20.17 -11.22
C PRO A 304 11.42 18.85 -11.89
N GLN A 305 12.23 17.83 -11.65
CA GLN A 305 11.87 16.45 -11.97
C GLN A 305 11.74 15.62 -10.69
N ILE A 306 10.72 14.77 -10.64
CA ILE A 306 10.52 13.78 -9.59
C ILE A 306 10.54 12.40 -10.22
N THR A 307 11.15 11.41 -9.56
CA THR A 307 11.15 10.02 -10.05
C THR A 307 10.17 9.19 -9.22
N ILE A 308 9.14 8.63 -9.86
CA ILE A 308 8.14 7.79 -9.21
C ILE A 308 8.22 6.39 -9.83
N SER A 309 8.47 5.36 -9.03
CA SER A 309 8.68 3.98 -9.48
C SER A 309 9.65 3.87 -10.67
N SER A 310 10.80 4.55 -10.59
CA SER A 310 11.83 4.60 -11.64
C SER A 310 11.46 5.34 -12.93
N ILE A 311 10.28 5.97 -13.01
CA ILE A 311 9.89 6.80 -14.14
C ILE A 311 10.09 8.27 -13.78
N PRO A 312 10.88 9.03 -14.57
CA PRO A 312 11.06 10.46 -14.36
C PRO A 312 9.85 11.25 -14.84
N TYR A 313 9.37 12.14 -14.01
CA TYR A 313 8.27 13.06 -14.29
C TYR A 313 8.76 14.50 -14.16
N ARG A 314 8.41 15.32 -15.13
CA ARG A 314 8.52 16.77 -15.03
C ARG A 314 7.38 17.29 -14.15
N VAL A 315 7.71 18.03 -13.10
CA VAL A 315 6.74 18.68 -12.22
C VAL A 315 6.33 20.01 -12.81
N LEU A 316 5.04 20.16 -13.12
CA LEU A 316 4.46 21.37 -13.72
C LEU A 316 3.98 22.34 -12.64
N SER A 317 3.37 21.82 -11.58
CA SER A 317 2.92 22.61 -10.44
C SER A 317 2.83 21.76 -9.17
N ILE A 318 2.94 22.43 -8.02
CA ILE A 318 2.74 21.85 -6.68
C ILE A 318 1.82 22.80 -5.91
N ASP A 319 0.73 22.29 -5.37
CA ASP A 319 -0.19 22.96 -4.47
C ASP A 319 -0.09 22.32 -3.08
N ASN A 320 0.77 22.90 -2.24
CA ASN A 320 1.11 22.36 -0.92
C ASN A 320 -0.10 22.26 0.02
N PRO A 321 -0.98 23.28 0.14
CA PRO A 321 -2.19 23.17 0.95
C PRO A 321 -3.17 22.08 0.52
N LYS A 322 -3.24 21.76 -0.77
CA LYS A 322 -4.12 20.70 -1.29
C LYS A 322 -3.47 19.33 -1.33
N HIS A 323 -2.17 19.26 -1.07
CA HIS A 323 -1.38 18.04 -1.25
C HIS A 323 -1.51 17.49 -2.69
N THR A 324 -1.45 18.36 -3.70
CA THR A 324 -1.56 17.95 -5.12
C THR A 324 -0.44 18.47 -6.00
N LEU A 325 0.13 17.63 -6.85
CA LEU A 325 1.11 18.00 -7.87
C LEU A 325 0.57 17.67 -9.26
N THR A 326 0.92 18.48 -10.26
CA THR A 326 0.68 18.16 -11.67
C THR A 326 2.00 17.74 -12.31
N VAL A 327 2.00 16.58 -12.95
CA VAL A 327 3.20 15.99 -13.55
C VAL A 327 2.97 15.60 -15.01
N ALA A 328 4.01 15.73 -15.82
CA ALA A 328 4.08 15.18 -17.17
C ALA A 328 5.25 14.20 -17.24
N ARG A 329 5.05 13.04 -17.88
CA ARG A 329 6.13 12.06 -18.06
C ARG A 329 7.27 12.68 -18.88
N ALA A 330 8.49 12.63 -18.34
CA ALA A 330 9.60 13.43 -18.87
C ALA A 330 9.98 13.00 -20.30
N GLU A 331 9.85 11.73 -20.63
CA GLU A 331 10.15 11.19 -21.96
C GLU A 331 9.19 11.66 -23.06
N PHE A 332 7.97 12.06 -22.67
CA PHE A 332 6.93 12.55 -23.59
C PHE A 332 6.91 14.07 -23.75
N TRP A 333 7.73 14.78 -22.96
CA TRP A 333 7.77 16.25 -22.96
C TRP A 333 8.22 16.81 -24.31
N ASN A 334 7.35 17.60 -24.97
CA ASN A 334 7.53 18.07 -26.35
C ASN A 334 7.77 16.96 -27.39
N ASN A 335 7.49 15.69 -27.06
CA ASN A 335 7.74 14.56 -27.96
C ASN A 335 6.75 13.41 -27.72
N PRO A 336 5.70 13.26 -28.55
CA PRO A 336 4.77 12.14 -28.42
C PRO A 336 5.36 10.80 -28.92
N CYS A 337 6.58 10.82 -29.48
CA CYS A 337 7.27 9.69 -30.06
C CYS A 337 8.67 9.51 -29.45
N PRO A 338 8.79 9.11 -28.16
CA PRO A 338 10.08 8.78 -27.58
C PRO A 338 10.79 7.66 -28.36
N SER A 339 12.11 7.56 -28.23
CA SER A 339 12.88 6.52 -28.93
C SER A 339 12.46 5.11 -28.47
N PRO A 340 12.45 4.09 -29.36
CA PRO A 340 12.11 2.71 -29.01
C PRO A 340 12.99 2.11 -27.90
N THR A 341 14.24 2.59 -27.75
CA THR A 341 15.15 2.18 -26.67
C THR A 341 14.70 2.66 -25.28
N HIS A 342 13.76 3.60 -25.24
CA HIS A 342 13.17 4.16 -24.03
C HIS A 342 11.69 3.74 -23.82
N LEU A 343 11.13 2.82 -24.63
CA LEU A 343 9.68 2.58 -24.70
C LEU A 343 9.21 1.12 -24.61
N HIS A 344 7.91 1.01 -24.32
CA HIS A 344 7.05 -0.15 -23.96
C HIS A 344 6.87 -0.46 -22.46
N VAL A 345 7.33 0.40 -21.54
CA VAL A 345 7.07 0.19 -20.11
C VAL A 345 5.90 1.06 -19.65
N ASN A 346 4.81 0.41 -19.22
CA ASN A 346 3.76 1.09 -18.49
C ASN A 346 4.32 1.56 -17.13
N ALA A 347 4.10 2.83 -16.75
CA ALA A 347 4.51 3.25 -15.42
C ALA A 347 3.58 2.67 -14.37
N THR A 348 4.16 2.30 -13.24
CA THR A 348 3.44 1.96 -12.01
C THR A 348 3.49 3.15 -11.07
N LEU A 349 2.35 3.57 -10.51
CA LEU A 349 2.33 4.61 -9.48
C LEU A 349 2.83 4.05 -8.15
N ASP A 350 3.54 4.84 -7.37
CA ASP A 350 3.80 4.54 -5.96
C ASP A 350 2.55 4.89 -5.14
N THR A 351 1.62 3.94 -5.06
CA THR A 351 0.32 4.13 -4.41
C THR A 351 0.40 4.27 -2.90
N ALA A 352 1.57 4.08 -2.29
CA ALA A 352 1.77 4.39 -0.87
C ALA A 352 1.88 5.90 -0.62
N HIS A 353 2.27 6.66 -1.63
CA HIS A 353 2.55 8.09 -1.49
C HIS A 353 1.75 8.96 -2.47
N PHE A 354 1.19 8.39 -3.53
CA PHE A 354 0.49 9.12 -4.57
C PHE A 354 -0.82 8.44 -4.97
N ASP A 355 -1.87 9.25 -5.14
CA ASP A 355 -3.13 8.87 -5.78
C ASP A 355 -3.32 9.69 -7.05
N TYR A 356 -3.99 9.11 -8.07
CA TYR A 356 -4.43 9.90 -9.21
C TYR A 356 -5.53 10.90 -8.80
N SER A 357 -5.43 12.13 -9.30
CA SER A 357 -6.52 13.10 -9.15
C SER A 357 -7.74 12.67 -9.97
N ASN A 358 -8.94 13.09 -9.53
CA ASN A 358 -10.21 12.71 -10.17
C ASN A 358 -10.34 13.17 -11.64
N ASP A 359 -9.51 14.11 -12.08
CA ASP A 359 -9.44 14.62 -13.44
C ASP A 359 -8.35 13.94 -14.28
N SER A 360 -7.75 12.86 -13.78
CA SER A 360 -6.79 12.01 -14.50
C SER A 360 -7.50 10.85 -15.20
N GLN A 361 -7.07 10.51 -16.42
CA GLN A 361 -7.59 9.36 -17.15
C GLN A 361 -6.52 8.67 -18.00
N ASP A 362 -6.76 7.40 -18.34
CA ASP A 362 -5.83 6.61 -19.15
C ASP A 362 -5.99 6.93 -20.63
N MET A 363 -4.85 7.19 -21.26
CA MET A 363 -4.67 7.24 -22.70
C MET A 363 -3.67 6.15 -23.09
N THR A 364 -4.08 5.26 -24.00
CA THR A 364 -3.18 4.28 -24.62
C THR A 364 -2.68 4.81 -25.94
N ILE A 365 -1.37 4.81 -26.14
CA ILE A 365 -0.74 5.20 -27.39
C ILE A 365 -0.15 3.95 -28.05
N TYR A 366 -0.53 3.71 -29.30
CA TYR A 366 -0.05 2.62 -30.15
C TYR A 366 0.91 3.16 -31.20
N TYR A 367 2.05 2.49 -31.36
CA TYR A 367 3.14 2.89 -32.26
C TYR A 367 3.35 1.90 -33.40
N GLY A 368 3.88 2.38 -34.52
CA GLY A 368 4.31 1.52 -35.62
C GLY A 368 3.17 0.75 -36.27
N CYS A 369 2.04 1.41 -36.46
CA CYS A 369 0.80 0.81 -36.93
C CYS A 369 0.68 0.80 -38.46
N THR A 370 -0.03 -0.20 -38.98
CA THR A 370 -0.40 -0.28 -40.40
C THR A 370 -1.62 0.60 -40.67
N VAL A 371 -1.58 1.43 -41.72
CA VAL A 371 -2.71 2.30 -42.11
C VAL A 371 -3.51 1.64 -43.23
N PHE A 372 -4.81 1.45 -43.00
CA PHE A 372 -5.71 0.95 -44.04
C PHE A 372 -6.13 2.08 -45.00
N PRO A 373 -5.99 1.91 -46.32
CA PRO A 373 -6.40 2.92 -47.29
C PRO A 373 -7.91 3.23 -47.17
N GLY A 374 -8.27 4.51 -47.06
CA GLY A 374 -9.67 4.97 -47.08
C GLY A 374 -10.32 5.17 -45.72
N VAL A 375 -9.63 4.88 -44.60
CA VAL A 375 -10.10 5.18 -43.25
C VAL A 375 -9.40 6.45 -42.75
N THR A 376 -10.17 7.48 -42.39
CA THR A 376 -9.67 8.66 -41.67
C THR A 376 -10.06 8.53 -40.21
N LEU A 377 -9.07 8.44 -39.34
CA LEU A 377 -9.25 8.31 -37.91
C LEU A 377 -8.83 9.62 -37.22
N PRO A 378 -9.69 10.25 -36.40
CA PRO A 378 -9.37 11.52 -35.73
C PRO A 378 -8.23 11.36 -34.72
N ASN A 379 -7.93 10.14 -34.30
CA ASN A 379 -6.89 9.78 -33.35
C ASN A 379 -5.56 9.33 -33.99
N LEU A 380 -5.39 9.52 -35.30
CA LEU A 380 -4.17 9.19 -36.04
C LEU A 380 -3.15 10.32 -35.95
N PHE A 381 -1.90 9.98 -35.65
CA PHE A 381 -0.74 10.88 -35.76
C PHE A 381 0.48 10.16 -36.34
N SER A 382 1.53 10.90 -36.65
CA SER A 382 2.74 10.35 -37.27
C SER A 382 3.95 10.51 -36.35
N CYS A 383 4.72 9.44 -36.23
CA CYS A 383 6.02 9.44 -35.57
C CYS A 383 7.13 9.31 -36.60
N ILE A 384 8.26 9.99 -36.39
CA ILE A 384 9.46 9.85 -37.21
C ILE A 384 10.53 9.20 -36.35
N THR A 385 10.89 7.95 -36.67
CA THR A 385 11.94 7.20 -35.97
C THR A 385 12.99 6.81 -37.00
N ASP A 386 14.24 7.24 -36.79
CA ASP A 386 15.37 7.01 -37.71
C ASP A 386 15.09 7.44 -39.17
N GLY A 387 14.32 8.51 -39.34
CA GLY A 387 13.92 9.03 -40.66
C GLY A 387 12.76 8.28 -41.34
N ILE A 388 12.23 7.24 -40.70
CA ILE A 388 11.05 6.49 -41.17
C ILE A 388 9.80 7.06 -40.50
N THR A 389 8.84 7.50 -41.31
CA THR A 389 7.53 7.93 -40.82
C THR A 389 6.65 6.70 -40.58
N THR A 390 6.19 6.53 -39.34
CA THR A 390 5.28 5.47 -38.92
C THR A 390 3.97 6.06 -38.42
N ALA A 391 2.87 5.34 -38.65
CA ALA A 391 1.57 5.74 -38.13
C ALA A 391 1.41 5.30 -36.67
N SER A 392 0.78 6.17 -35.88
CA SER A 392 0.50 5.93 -34.47
C SER A 392 -0.93 6.37 -34.15
N TYR A 393 -1.56 5.71 -33.18
CA TYR A 393 -2.93 6.01 -32.76
C TYR A 393 -2.98 6.18 -31.25
N PHE A 394 -3.88 7.04 -30.77
CA PHE A 394 -4.19 7.10 -29.34
C PHE A 394 -5.63 6.69 -29.06
N VAL A 395 -5.89 6.11 -27.90
CA VAL A 395 -7.23 5.75 -27.42
C VAL A 395 -7.36 6.26 -26.01
N ILE A 396 -8.47 6.96 -25.74
CA ILE A 396 -8.81 7.43 -24.40
C ILE A 396 -9.88 6.49 -23.85
N THR A 397 -9.63 5.90 -22.68
CA THR A 397 -10.60 5.03 -22.01
C THR A 397 -11.90 5.80 -21.74
N GLY A 398 -13.04 5.25 -22.20
CA GLY A 398 -14.38 5.88 -22.12
C GLY A 398 -14.95 6.37 -23.45
N ALA A 399 -14.15 6.47 -24.51
CA ALA A 399 -14.64 6.51 -25.89
C ALA A 399 -14.80 5.07 -26.39
N GLY A 400 -15.98 4.69 -26.89
CA GLY A 400 -16.38 3.31 -27.18
C GLY A 400 -15.30 2.44 -27.85
N GLU A 401 -15.28 1.16 -27.47
CA GLU A 401 -14.36 0.15 -27.99
C GLU A 401 -14.29 0.19 -29.53
N MET A 402 -13.07 0.31 -30.06
CA MET A 402 -12.77 0.29 -31.49
C MET A 402 -11.51 -0.56 -31.73
N PRO A 403 -11.42 -1.27 -32.88
CA PRO A 403 -11.12 -2.69 -32.93
C PRO A 403 -9.66 -3.05 -32.66
N ASP A 404 -9.45 -4.36 -32.50
CA ASP A 404 -8.17 -5.05 -32.42
C ASP A 404 -7.15 -4.48 -33.43
N PHE A 405 -6.13 -3.75 -32.94
CA PHE A 405 -5.08 -3.15 -33.76
C PHE A 405 -4.01 -4.19 -34.11
N ALA A 406 -4.43 -5.26 -34.78
CA ALA A 406 -3.52 -6.14 -35.49
C ALA A 406 -2.68 -5.30 -36.47
N GLY A 407 -1.37 -5.19 -36.20
CA GLY A 407 -0.42 -4.49 -37.06
C GLY A 407 0.24 -3.24 -36.46
N CYS A 408 0.13 -3.00 -35.15
CA CYS A 408 0.99 -2.07 -34.40
C CYS A 408 2.20 -2.80 -33.78
N SER A 409 3.31 -2.09 -33.63
CA SER A 409 4.58 -2.64 -33.14
C SER A 409 4.70 -2.60 -31.60
N GLY A 410 3.92 -1.76 -30.94
CA GLY A 410 3.85 -1.70 -29.49
C GLY A 410 2.90 -0.64 -28.97
N SER A 411 2.73 -0.59 -27.65
CA SER A 411 1.84 0.35 -26.99
C SER A 411 2.36 0.78 -25.62
N VAL A 412 1.83 1.88 -25.11
CA VAL A 412 2.09 2.38 -23.76
C VAL A 412 0.83 3.02 -23.19
N VAL A 413 0.57 2.80 -21.91
CA VAL A 413 -0.48 3.51 -21.16
C VAL A 413 0.14 4.70 -20.44
N VAL A 414 -0.44 5.88 -20.67
CA VAL A 414 -0.08 7.14 -20.02
C VAL A 414 -1.32 7.76 -19.38
N HIS A 415 -1.11 8.57 -18.35
CA HIS A 415 -2.18 9.36 -17.75
C HIS A 415 -2.15 10.78 -18.30
N VAL A 416 -3.35 11.36 -18.49
CA VAL A 416 -3.54 12.70 -19.02
C VAL A 416 -4.70 13.38 -18.29
N ASN A 417 -4.74 14.71 -18.30
CA ASN A 417 -5.90 15.45 -17.83
C ASN A 417 -7.13 15.18 -18.72
N GLN A 418 -8.24 14.78 -18.11
CA GLN A 418 -9.48 14.42 -18.78
C GLN A 418 -10.06 15.56 -19.61
N ALA A 419 -10.14 16.77 -19.05
CA ALA A 419 -10.74 17.91 -19.74
C ALA A 419 -9.91 18.32 -20.96
N VAL A 420 -8.57 18.28 -20.84
CA VAL A 420 -7.66 18.58 -21.95
C VAL A 420 -7.79 17.51 -23.04
N ALA A 421 -7.73 16.23 -22.67
CA ALA A 421 -7.84 15.12 -23.60
C ALA A 421 -9.20 15.05 -24.33
N GLN A 422 -10.30 15.51 -23.71
CA GLN A 422 -11.59 15.67 -24.40
C GLN A 422 -11.52 16.70 -25.54
N GLY A 423 -10.73 17.77 -25.38
CA GLY A 423 -10.49 18.75 -26.44
C GLY A 423 -9.86 18.14 -27.69
N LEU A 424 -9.02 17.12 -27.52
CA LEU A 424 -8.39 16.36 -28.61
C LEU A 424 -9.39 15.47 -29.36
N MET A 425 -10.48 15.04 -28.71
CA MET A 425 -11.55 14.23 -29.34
C MET A 425 -12.67 15.06 -29.98
N SER A 426 -12.58 16.39 -29.96
CA SER A 426 -13.58 17.25 -30.58
C SER A 426 -13.56 17.15 -32.12
N ALA A 427 -14.69 17.41 -32.78
CA ALA A 427 -14.80 17.30 -34.24
C ALA A 427 -13.82 18.22 -35.01
N LEU A 428 -13.32 19.26 -34.35
CA LEU A 428 -12.24 20.14 -34.82
C LEU A 428 -11.28 20.35 -33.64
N PRO A 429 -10.27 19.47 -33.46
CA PRO A 429 -9.34 19.56 -32.35
C PRO A 429 -8.61 20.90 -32.37
N SER A 430 -8.70 21.66 -31.28
CA SER A 430 -7.95 22.91 -31.11
C SER A 430 -6.54 22.67 -30.55
N ILE A 431 -6.24 21.43 -30.19
CA ILE A 431 -4.99 20.98 -29.57
C ILE A 431 -4.52 19.70 -30.24
N ASN A 432 -3.23 19.40 -30.13
CA ASN A 432 -2.64 18.14 -30.59
C ASN A 432 -2.24 17.22 -29.41
N ILE A 433 -1.81 16.00 -29.73
CA ILE A 433 -1.42 15.00 -28.72
C ILE A 433 -0.25 15.47 -27.84
N THR A 434 0.72 16.20 -28.39
CA THR A 434 1.84 16.75 -27.62
C THR A 434 1.36 17.72 -26.55
N GLU A 435 0.40 18.61 -26.89
CA GLU A 435 -0.20 19.53 -25.94
C GLU A 435 -0.96 18.79 -24.82
N VAL A 436 -1.63 17.68 -25.13
CA VAL A 436 -2.27 16.84 -24.11
C VAL A 436 -1.24 16.21 -23.17
N LEU A 437 -0.17 15.64 -23.71
CA LEU A 437 0.90 15.01 -22.92
C LEU A 437 1.65 16.04 -22.06
N ASP A 438 1.93 17.22 -22.63
CA ASP A 438 2.60 18.33 -21.96
C ASP A 438 1.72 19.00 -20.89
N SER A 439 0.38 18.88 -21.00
CA SER A 439 -0.52 19.33 -19.93
C SER A 439 -0.42 18.48 -18.66
N GLY A 440 0.09 17.25 -18.80
CA GLY A 440 0.28 16.32 -17.69
C GLY A 440 -1.03 15.82 -17.08
N PHE A 441 -0.92 15.35 -15.84
CA PHE A 441 -2.04 14.85 -15.04
C PHE A 441 -1.81 15.16 -13.55
N GLY A 442 -2.91 15.23 -12.81
CA GLY A 442 -2.89 15.51 -11.38
C GLY A 442 -2.59 14.26 -10.55
N LEU A 443 -1.77 14.44 -9.53
CA LEU A 443 -1.54 13.49 -8.45
C LEU A 443 -1.85 14.18 -7.13
N ARG A 444 -2.50 13.45 -6.22
CA ARG A 444 -2.54 13.79 -4.79
C ARG A 444 -1.42 13.04 -4.11
N TRP A 445 -0.75 13.64 -3.13
CA TRP A 445 0.23 12.94 -2.32
C TRP A 445 -0.24 12.77 -0.87
N ASP A 446 0.34 11.78 -0.20
CA ASP A 446 0.36 11.64 1.25
C ASP A 446 1.77 11.22 1.65
N ALA A 447 2.37 11.96 2.57
CA ALA A 447 3.72 11.70 3.06
C ALA A 447 3.72 11.87 4.58
N ASP A 448 2.94 11.06 5.28
CA ASP A 448 2.70 11.21 6.71
C ASP A 448 2.13 12.61 7.04
N ASP A 449 1.29 13.18 6.16
CA ASP A 449 0.85 14.58 6.27
C ASP A 449 0.07 14.83 7.57
N THR A 450 -0.66 13.81 8.03
CA THR A 450 -1.37 13.85 9.32
C THR A 450 -0.40 13.94 10.51
N ILE A 451 0.67 13.14 10.51
CA ILE A 451 1.72 13.14 11.55
C ILE A 451 2.51 14.45 11.48
N CYS A 452 2.84 14.90 10.28
CA CYS A 452 3.48 16.17 10.02
C CYS A 452 2.67 17.35 10.57
N SER A 453 1.34 17.33 10.38
CA SER A 453 0.47 18.37 10.94
C SER A 453 0.54 18.44 12.47
N GLY A 454 0.62 17.30 13.15
CA GLY A 454 0.82 17.20 14.60
C GLY A 454 2.18 17.73 15.03
N CYS A 455 3.24 17.39 14.31
CA CYS A 455 4.59 17.92 14.53
C CYS A 455 4.62 19.45 14.46
N VAL A 456 4.05 20.03 13.39
CA VAL A 456 4.01 21.48 13.20
C VAL A 456 3.19 22.16 14.31
N GLN A 457 2.07 21.57 14.72
CA GLN A 457 1.26 22.09 15.84
C GLN A 457 2.03 22.10 17.17
N SER A 458 2.92 21.14 17.38
CA SER A 458 3.79 21.09 18.56
C SER A 458 4.99 22.05 18.51
N GLY A 459 5.17 22.79 17.41
CA GLY A 459 6.26 23.74 17.21
C GLY A 459 7.51 23.17 16.53
N GLY A 460 7.41 21.97 15.96
CA GLY A 460 8.47 21.31 15.19
C GLY A 460 8.36 21.54 13.69
N VAL A 461 9.26 20.92 12.94
CA VAL A 461 9.25 20.87 11.47
C VAL A 461 9.43 19.44 11.00
N CYS A 462 8.69 19.06 9.97
CA CYS A 462 8.71 17.69 9.46
C CYS A 462 9.99 17.42 8.67
N GLY A 463 10.54 16.24 8.86
CA GLY A 463 11.72 15.77 8.17
C GLY A 463 11.86 14.27 8.32
N SER A 464 13.08 13.79 8.18
CA SER A 464 13.40 12.37 8.22
C SER A 464 14.62 12.13 9.10
N GLY A 465 14.56 11.08 9.91
CA GLY A 465 15.67 10.58 10.70
C GLY A 465 16.55 9.60 9.93
N SER A 466 17.36 8.84 10.68
CA SER A 466 18.19 7.77 10.13
C SER A 466 17.33 6.74 9.36
N GLY A 467 17.72 6.43 8.13
CA GLY A 467 16.99 5.49 7.28
C GLY A 467 15.65 6.01 6.74
N TYR A 468 15.50 7.35 6.62
CA TYR A 468 14.35 8.04 6.04
C TYR A 468 13.01 7.84 6.76
N ALA A 469 13.02 7.35 8.00
CA ALA A 469 11.82 7.32 8.83
C ALA A 469 11.38 8.76 9.16
N PHE A 470 10.07 9.01 9.19
CA PHE A 470 9.51 10.30 9.60
C PHE A 470 10.11 10.75 10.94
N ALA A 471 10.47 12.04 11.02
CA ALA A 471 10.92 12.67 12.24
C ALA A 471 10.32 14.07 12.37
N CYS A 472 9.79 14.37 13.55
CA CYS A 472 9.49 15.72 13.98
C CYS A 472 10.76 16.38 14.51
N LEU A 473 11.39 17.22 13.71
CA LEU A 473 12.59 17.95 14.08
C LEU A 473 12.18 19.12 14.97
N CYS A 474 12.66 19.14 16.21
CA CYS A 474 12.39 20.19 17.19
C CYS A 474 13.68 20.91 17.56
N ARG A 475 13.57 22.08 18.21
CA ARG A 475 14.75 22.90 18.56
C ARG A 475 15.73 22.20 19.50
N ASP A 476 15.24 21.28 20.31
CA ASP A 476 16.02 20.54 21.29
C ASP A 476 16.55 19.22 20.72
N GLN A 477 15.71 18.44 20.04
CA GLN A 477 16.07 17.17 19.39
C GLN A 477 15.01 16.74 18.36
N ALA A 478 15.27 15.67 17.61
CA ALA A 478 14.26 15.02 16.79
C ALA A 478 13.37 14.08 17.62
N TYR A 479 12.06 14.11 17.38
CA TYR A 479 11.06 13.24 17.99
C TYR A 479 10.32 12.42 16.92
N PRO A 480 9.69 11.28 17.26
CA PRO A 480 8.97 10.49 16.28
C PRO A 480 7.72 11.16 15.69
N VAL A 481 6.99 11.99 16.45
CA VAL A 481 5.67 12.51 16.04
C VAL A 481 5.49 13.99 16.35
N ALA A 482 5.84 14.42 17.56
CA ALA A 482 5.62 15.79 18.02
C ALA A 482 6.70 16.20 19.04
N CYS A 483 6.95 17.50 19.14
CA CYS A 483 7.81 18.09 20.16
C CYS A 483 7.20 17.96 21.54
N ASP A 484 8.03 17.61 22.51
CA ASP A 484 7.60 17.47 23.90
C ASP A 484 7.35 18.85 24.53
N SER A 485 6.11 19.08 25.00
CA SER A 485 5.65 20.39 25.50
C SER A 485 5.57 20.43 27.03
N THR A 486 6.57 19.87 27.72
CA THR A 486 6.70 20.03 29.17
C THR A 486 8.11 20.52 29.59
N PRO A 487 8.21 21.69 30.25
CA PRO A 487 9.39 22.03 31.03
C PRO A 487 9.34 21.24 32.33
N GLY A 488 9.89 20.02 32.30
CA GLY A 488 10.19 19.21 33.49
C GLY A 488 9.00 18.47 34.10
N GLY A 489 8.95 17.15 33.91
CA GLY A 489 8.19 16.25 34.76
C GLY A 489 7.54 15.08 34.03
N SER A 490 7.97 13.87 34.40
CA SER A 490 7.34 12.57 34.13
C SER A 490 7.51 12.04 32.69
N GLY A 491 8.67 11.41 32.45
CA GLY A 491 8.93 10.66 31.23
C GLY A 491 7.96 9.50 31.06
N MET A 492 7.28 9.48 29.92
CA MET A 492 6.78 8.25 29.32
C MET A 492 7.88 7.75 28.39
N CYS A 493 8.24 6.48 28.55
CA CYS A 493 9.37 5.85 27.87
C CYS A 493 9.16 5.85 26.36
N SER A 494 10.14 6.42 25.64
CA SER A 494 10.31 6.17 24.22
C SER A 494 10.77 4.73 24.04
N SER A 495 9.91 3.88 23.48
CA SER A 495 10.33 2.56 23.01
C SER A 495 11.29 2.78 21.83
N ASN A 496 12.59 2.64 22.08
CA ASN A 496 13.56 2.45 21.01
C ASN A 496 13.11 1.26 20.15
N LEU A 497 13.41 1.28 18.85
CA LEU A 497 13.30 0.10 18.00
C LEU A 497 14.30 -0.95 18.52
N ILE A 498 13.89 -1.75 19.51
CA ILE A 498 14.69 -2.85 20.00
C ILE A 498 14.55 -3.95 18.94
N LEU A 499 15.65 -4.34 18.34
CA LEU A 499 15.71 -5.45 17.38
C LEU A 499 16.25 -6.74 18.01
N THR A 500 16.72 -6.65 19.26
CA THR A 500 17.25 -7.75 20.06
C THR A 500 17.08 -7.47 21.55
N CYS A 501 16.60 -8.44 22.31
CA CYS A 501 16.82 -8.53 23.75
C CYS A 501 18.18 -9.23 24.04
#